data_AF-A0A6S8IUQ6-F1
#
_entry.id   AF-A0A6S8IUQ6-F1
#
_cell.length_a   1.000
_cell.length_b   1.000
_cell.length_c   1.000
_cell.angle_alpha   90.00
_cell.angle_beta   90.00
_cell.angle_gamma   90.00
#
_symmetry.space_group_name_H-M   'P 1'
#
loop_
_entity.id
_entity.type
_entity.pdbx_description
1 polymer ?
#
loop_
_entity_poly.entity_id
_entity_poly.type
_entity_poly.pdbx_seq_one_letter_code
_entity_poly.pdbx_strand_id
1 'polypeptide(L)'
;MSLSISKKWVFAALGLFVVSTLRWDSKTLTGPVTARSAYENVHNTMEITELTKALPEPQEQSTRMTSPDDRFHCADSLTEAIGKLPPVFIFMPAKAGGSSIKHFARRCYEDATGVKIPPIDNFVNRKAHYLKYLLNDLQVPKVTASHLYSPTPLEESVRYSSRDTVFIYIYRKETDRLMSGIRQMASHTCTDNPQLYKSRFGEPIETRQEAFGANITRINNTKTCTLNEESFVTRVIQKRAHEVGFSVPSQLTCNVWSELEETGPDRFFFVHYSALDEVQATLASHYCPNVGPIRTNVAGVKPERYMLRMRNQSLVDLDDWIEAKKDHIEFALQMSGGGGGAGSCKRKTRVVEDNIFGCDSGILQWIPR
;
A
#
# COMPACT_ATOMS: atom_id res chain seq x y z
N MET A 1 -54.11 34.75 -16.77
CA MET A 1 -53.01 35.13 -17.67
C MET A 1 -52.20 33.88 -17.96
N SER A 2 -52.39 33.31 -19.15
CA SER A 2 -51.76 32.08 -19.63
C SER A 2 -51.13 32.43 -20.97
N LEU A 3 -49.83 32.21 -21.13
CA LEU A 3 -49.10 32.44 -22.37
C LEU A 3 -48.44 31.14 -22.79
N SER A 4 -49.13 30.47 -23.70
CA SER A 4 -48.65 29.40 -24.57
C SER A 4 -47.94 30.04 -25.76
N ILE A 5 -46.70 29.63 -26.07
CA ILE A 5 -46.08 29.90 -27.36
C ILE A 5 -45.53 28.60 -27.94
N SER A 6 -46.13 28.20 -29.06
CA SER A 6 -45.70 27.17 -29.99
C SER A 6 -45.08 27.81 -31.24
N LYS A 7 -44.11 27.12 -31.88
CA LYS A 7 -43.81 27.00 -33.34
C LYS A 7 -42.29 26.78 -33.50
N LYS A 8 -41.81 25.62 -33.94
CA LYS A 8 -41.73 25.04 -35.31
C LYS A 8 -40.61 25.65 -36.20
N TRP A 9 -39.61 24.79 -36.46
CA TRP A 9 -38.78 24.53 -37.67
C TRP A 9 -38.07 25.67 -38.43
N VAL A 10 -36.77 25.49 -38.70
CA VAL A 10 -36.12 25.59 -40.04
C VAL A 10 -34.84 24.71 -40.08
N PHE A 11 -34.69 23.93 -41.16
CA PHE A 11 -33.51 23.18 -41.60
C PHE A 11 -32.58 24.05 -42.48
N ALA A 12 -31.27 23.76 -42.47
CA ALA A 12 -30.25 23.93 -43.56
C ALA A 12 -28.90 24.35 -42.95
N ALA A 13 -27.70 24.04 -43.46
CA ALA A 13 -27.20 23.08 -44.44
C ALA A 13 -25.65 23.14 -44.36
N LEU A 14 -25.00 22.03 -44.73
CA LEU A 14 -23.71 21.92 -45.44
C LEU A 14 -22.53 22.87 -45.10
N GLY A 15 -21.41 22.26 -44.69
CA GLY A 15 -20.08 22.86 -44.76
C GLY A 15 -18.99 21.79 -44.71
N LEU A 16 -18.59 21.27 -45.88
CA LEU A 16 -17.38 20.48 -46.07
C LEU A 16 -16.15 21.29 -45.66
N PHE A 17 -15.23 20.67 -44.92
CA PHE A 17 -13.81 21.05 -44.94
C PHE A 17 -12.95 19.81 -45.18
N VAL A 18 -12.39 19.77 -46.38
CA VAL A 18 -11.26 18.94 -46.80
C VAL A 18 -10.01 19.75 -46.50
N VAL A 19 -9.13 19.29 -45.61
CA VAL A 19 -7.74 19.78 -45.53
C VAL A 19 -6.78 18.63 -45.20
N SER A 20 -6.10 18.20 -46.27
CA SER A 20 -4.72 17.72 -46.39
C SER A 20 -4.16 16.70 -45.40
N THR A 21 -3.89 15.52 -45.96
CA THR A 21 -2.83 14.59 -45.59
C THR A 21 -1.46 15.28 -45.57
N LEU A 22 -0.80 15.31 -44.42
CA LEU A 22 0.63 15.56 -44.31
C LEU A 22 1.35 14.25 -43.98
N ARG A 23 2.11 13.80 -44.97
CA ARG A 23 3.06 12.70 -44.94
C ARG A 23 4.31 13.21 -44.23
N TRP A 24 4.63 12.64 -43.08
CA TRP A 24 5.90 12.90 -42.39
C TRP A 24 6.69 11.60 -42.35
N ASP A 25 7.81 11.62 -43.06
CA ASP A 25 8.79 10.56 -43.12
C ASP A 25 10.11 11.21 -42.68
N SER A 26 10.60 10.87 -41.50
CA SER A 26 11.99 11.14 -41.13
C SER A 26 12.49 10.07 -40.16
N LYS A 27 13.62 9.50 -40.58
CA LYS A 27 14.37 8.44 -39.91
C LYS A 27 15.08 8.97 -38.66
N THR A 28 15.53 7.99 -37.87
CA THR A 28 16.57 8.01 -36.83
C THR A 28 16.23 8.69 -35.50
N LEU A 29 16.01 7.87 -34.46
CA LEU A 29 16.76 7.88 -33.18
C LEU A 29 16.30 6.73 -32.26
N THR A 30 17.31 5.96 -31.81
CA THR A 30 17.39 5.13 -30.58
C THR A 30 16.18 4.29 -30.17
N GLY A 31 16.28 2.98 -30.43
CA GLY A 31 15.33 1.98 -29.93
C GLY A 31 15.32 1.87 -28.39
N PRO A 32 14.20 1.44 -27.79
CA PRO A 32 14.09 1.24 -26.36
C PRO A 32 14.91 0.01 -25.94
N VAL A 33 15.73 0.17 -24.89
CA VAL A 33 16.30 -0.94 -24.14
C VAL A 33 15.13 -1.74 -23.58
N THR A 34 14.83 -2.88 -24.19
CA THR A 34 13.77 -3.76 -23.74
C THR A 34 14.17 -4.41 -22.42
N ALA A 35 13.27 -4.38 -21.45
CA ALA A 35 13.40 -5.02 -20.13
C ALA A 35 13.58 -6.56 -20.17
N ARG A 36 13.81 -7.14 -21.36
CA ARG A 36 14.08 -8.55 -21.60
C ARG A 36 15.55 -8.90 -21.31
N SER A 37 16.48 -7.97 -21.51
CA SER A 37 17.92 -8.23 -21.34
C SER A 37 18.38 -8.35 -19.88
N ALA A 38 17.64 -7.77 -18.92
CA ALA A 38 17.94 -7.93 -17.50
C ALA A 38 17.52 -9.30 -16.95
N TYR A 39 16.58 -9.99 -17.62
CA TYR A 39 16.07 -11.29 -17.17
C TYR A 39 16.88 -12.47 -17.74
N GLU A 40 17.39 -12.34 -18.97
CA GLU A 40 18.23 -13.37 -19.60
C GLU A 40 19.65 -13.45 -18.99
N ASN A 41 20.16 -12.36 -18.41
CA ASN A 41 21.48 -12.36 -17.74
C ASN A 41 21.47 -12.91 -16.30
N VAL A 42 20.31 -13.00 -15.65
CA VAL A 42 20.20 -13.60 -14.30
C VAL A 42 19.97 -15.13 -14.37
N HIS A 43 19.48 -15.63 -15.50
CA HIS A 43 19.03 -17.03 -15.61
C HIS A 43 19.97 -17.99 -16.35
N ASN A 44 21.09 -17.51 -16.91
CA ASN A 44 22.05 -18.37 -17.61
C ASN A 44 23.27 -18.82 -16.79
N THR A 45 23.32 -18.51 -15.49
CA THR A 45 24.42 -18.99 -14.64
C THR A 45 23.90 -19.29 -13.24
N MET A 46 23.46 -20.53 -12.99
CA MET A 46 23.42 -21.11 -11.64
C MET A 46 23.07 -22.62 -11.71
N GLU A 47 24.07 -23.43 -12.06
CA GLU A 47 24.18 -24.76 -11.46
C GLU A 47 24.56 -24.56 -9.99
N ILE A 48 23.57 -24.70 -9.11
CA ILE A 48 23.73 -24.60 -7.66
C ILE A 48 24.32 -25.92 -7.16
N THR A 49 25.64 -26.09 -7.27
CA THR A 49 26.34 -27.07 -6.42
C THR A 49 27.76 -26.68 -5.97
N GLU A 50 28.39 -25.62 -6.51
CA GLU A 50 29.78 -25.28 -6.10
C GLU A 50 30.06 -23.82 -5.66
N LEU A 51 29.05 -22.95 -5.54
CA LEU A 51 29.25 -21.52 -5.18
C LEU A 51 29.02 -21.18 -3.69
N THR A 52 28.85 -22.17 -2.82
CA THR A 52 28.76 -21.98 -1.35
C THR A 52 30.11 -22.03 -0.63
N LYS A 53 31.24 -22.19 -1.35
CA LYS A 53 32.57 -22.01 -0.77
C LYS A 53 33.14 -20.65 -1.20
N ALA A 54 33.24 -19.75 -0.23
CA ALA A 54 33.96 -18.46 -0.30
C ALA A 54 33.20 -17.24 -0.89
N LEU A 55 31.93 -17.05 -0.53
CA LEU A 55 31.45 -15.67 -0.37
C LEU A 55 31.88 -15.20 1.04
N PRO A 56 32.72 -14.16 1.17
CA PRO A 56 33.05 -13.61 2.48
C PRO A 56 31.75 -13.12 3.12
N GLU A 57 31.56 -13.46 4.41
CA GLU A 57 30.50 -12.86 5.20
C GLU A 57 30.55 -11.34 5.02
N PRO A 58 29.45 -10.69 4.63
CA PRO A 58 29.41 -9.24 4.59
C PRO A 58 29.71 -8.75 6.00
N GLN A 59 30.90 -8.18 6.19
CA GLN A 59 31.22 -7.49 7.42
C GLN A 59 30.23 -6.31 7.52
N GLU A 60 29.19 -6.49 8.34
CA GLU A 60 28.34 -5.41 8.83
C GLU A 60 29.22 -4.48 9.69
N GLN A 61 30.02 -3.64 9.04
CA GLN A 61 30.48 -2.41 9.66
C GLN A 61 29.29 -1.47 9.72
N SER A 62 28.46 -1.69 10.75
CA SER A 62 27.46 -0.76 11.27
C SER A 62 28.20 0.47 11.78
N THR A 63 28.60 1.33 10.85
CA THR A 63 28.95 2.70 11.14
C THR A 63 27.65 3.39 11.48
N ARG A 64 27.33 3.40 12.78
CA ARG A 64 26.21 4.13 13.39
C ARG A 64 26.28 5.57 12.89
N MET A 65 25.49 5.89 11.88
CA MET A 65 25.52 7.16 11.18
C MET A 65 24.80 8.20 12.05
N THR A 66 25.52 8.75 13.03
CA THR A 66 25.03 9.78 13.94
C THR A 66 25.03 11.13 13.26
N SER A 67 23.95 11.43 12.56
CA SER A 67 23.24 12.68 12.80
C SER A 67 21.78 12.27 12.90
N PRO A 68 21.28 11.93 14.10
CA PRO A 68 19.86 11.69 14.29
C PRO A 68 19.14 12.92 13.76
N ASP A 69 18.29 12.73 12.77
CA ASP A 69 17.38 13.79 12.37
C ASP A 69 16.57 14.14 13.62
N ASP A 70 16.84 15.32 14.17
CA ASP A 70 16.37 15.80 15.47
C ASP A 70 14.85 16.01 15.53
N ARG A 71 14.17 15.73 14.42
CA ARG A 71 12.72 15.81 14.26
C ARG A 71 11.99 14.55 14.70
N PHE A 72 12.70 13.46 15.00
CA PHE A 72 12.09 12.18 15.40
C PHE A 72 12.28 11.92 16.89
N HIS A 73 11.17 11.80 17.61
CA HIS A 73 11.17 11.53 19.05
C HIS A 73 10.34 10.29 19.37
N CYS A 74 10.89 9.38 20.17
CA CYS A 74 10.08 8.30 20.72
C CYS A 74 9.03 8.89 21.66
N ALA A 75 7.79 8.47 21.49
CA ALA A 75 6.69 8.85 22.38
C ALA A 75 6.24 7.62 23.15
N ASP A 76 6.01 7.76 24.46
CA ASP A 76 5.58 6.64 25.30
C ASP A 76 4.12 6.26 25.04
N SER A 77 3.28 7.21 24.61
CA SER A 77 1.88 6.96 24.25
C SER A 77 1.32 8.06 23.35
N LEU A 78 0.14 7.83 22.75
CA LEU A 78 -0.61 8.85 22.01
C LEU A 78 -1.57 9.68 22.89
N THR A 79 -1.63 9.41 24.19
CA THR A 79 -2.66 9.92 25.10
C THR A 79 -2.68 11.45 25.14
N GLU A 80 -1.51 12.09 25.27
CA GLU A 80 -1.42 13.56 25.34
C GLU A 80 -1.89 14.22 24.04
N ALA A 81 -1.45 13.70 22.90
CA ALA A 81 -1.80 14.23 21.58
C ALA A 81 -3.30 14.14 21.30
N ILE A 82 -3.96 13.10 21.84
CA ILE A 82 -5.39 12.80 21.66
C ILE A 82 -6.26 13.43 22.77
N GLY A 83 -5.69 13.86 23.89
CA GLY A 83 -6.44 14.29 25.07
C GLY A 83 -7.43 15.45 24.85
N LYS A 84 -7.19 16.30 23.84
CA LYS A 84 -8.10 17.40 23.44
C LYS A 84 -9.23 16.96 22.49
N LEU A 85 -9.36 15.67 22.25
CA LEU A 85 -10.31 15.06 21.32
C LEU A 85 -10.26 15.64 19.89
N PRO A 86 -9.07 15.82 19.29
CA PRO A 86 -8.96 16.28 17.91
C PRO A 86 -9.53 15.27 16.90
N PRO A 87 -9.78 15.66 15.64
CA PRO A 87 -9.91 14.70 14.55
C PRO A 87 -8.61 13.88 14.39
N VAL A 88 -8.74 12.57 14.23
CA VAL A 88 -7.61 11.65 14.03
C VAL A 88 -7.71 11.00 12.65
N PHE A 89 -6.67 11.18 11.83
CA PHE A 89 -6.51 10.51 10.55
C PHE A 89 -5.43 9.45 10.62
N ILE A 90 -5.81 8.21 10.32
CA ILE A 90 -4.93 7.06 10.34
C ILE A 90 -4.71 6.59 8.91
N PHE A 91 -3.47 6.67 8.45
CA PHE A 91 -3.04 6.23 7.14
C PHE A 91 -2.14 5.01 7.24
N MET A 92 -2.17 4.18 6.22
CA MET A 92 -1.32 2.99 6.18
C MET A 92 -1.13 2.46 4.77
N PRO A 93 0.01 1.81 4.50
CA PRO A 93 0.18 1.04 3.28
C PRO A 93 -0.69 -0.22 3.29
N ALA A 94 -0.69 -0.91 2.15
CA ALA A 94 -1.22 -2.27 2.10
C ALA A 94 -0.48 -3.16 3.11
N LYS A 95 -1.22 -4.08 3.74
CA LYS A 95 -0.66 -5.10 4.68
C LYS A 95 -0.01 -4.57 5.97
N ALA A 96 -0.18 -3.31 6.34
CA ALA A 96 0.21 -2.76 7.64
C ALA A 96 -0.94 -2.76 8.67
N GLY A 97 -1.72 -3.84 8.73
CA GLY A 97 -2.82 -3.96 9.71
C GLY A 97 -4.09 -3.17 9.39
N GLY A 98 -4.23 -2.63 8.17
CA GLY A 98 -5.34 -1.73 7.86
C GLY A 98 -6.75 -2.31 7.94
N SER A 99 -6.95 -3.63 7.83
CA SER A 99 -8.27 -4.23 8.07
C SER A 99 -8.74 -4.04 9.52
N SER A 100 -7.82 -4.23 10.48
CA SER A 100 -8.08 -4.14 11.92
C SER A 100 -8.47 -2.71 12.29
N ILE A 101 -7.61 -1.74 12.00
CA ILE A 101 -7.85 -0.35 12.38
C ILE A 101 -9.02 0.30 11.62
N LYS A 102 -9.29 -0.10 10.37
CA LYS A 102 -10.51 0.35 9.66
C LYS A 102 -11.79 -0.22 10.27
N HIS A 103 -11.76 -1.46 10.75
CA HIS A 103 -12.91 -2.02 11.45
C HIS A 103 -13.10 -1.34 12.81
N PHE A 104 -12.01 -1.03 13.51
CA PHE A 104 -12.05 -0.24 14.73
C PHE A 104 -12.65 1.15 14.49
N ALA A 105 -12.12 1.93 13.55
CA ALA A 105 -12.63 3.26 13.22
C ALA A 105 -14.12 3.23 12.82
N ARG A 106 -14.54 2.20 12.08
CA ARG A 106 -15.96 1.93 11.76
C ARG A 106 -16.84 1.74 12.98
N ARG A 107 -16.36 1.03 13.99
CA ARG A 107 -17.11 0.81 15.24
C ARG A 107 -17.08 2.03 16.17
N CYS A 108 -16.03 2.84 16.07
CA CYS A 108 -15.84 4.06 16.83
C CYS A 108 -16.66 5.23 16.27
N TYR A 109 -17.14 5.14 15.02
CA TYR A 109 -17.89 6.21 14.37
C TYR A 109 -19.40 6.10 14.64
N GLU A 110 -19.91 7.12 15.33
CA GLU A 110 -21.32 7.41 15.54
C GLU A 110 -21.55 8.87 15.12
N ASP A 111 -22.70 9.16 14.49
CA ASP A 111 -23.07 10.52 14.15
C ASP A 111 -23.57 11.30 15.40
N ALA A 112 -23.93 12.57 15.22
CA ALA A 112 -24.43 13.40 16.31
C ALA A 112 -25.71 12.87 16.98
N THR A 113 -26.42 11.92 16.35
CA THR A 113 -27.61 11.27 16.90
C THR A 113 -27.30 9.92 17.57
N GLY A 114 -26.03 9.52 17.62
CA GLY A 114 -25.61 8.21 18.11
C GLY A 114 -25.86 7.08 17.12
N VAL A 115 -26.21 7.39 15.85
CA VAL A 115 -26.45 6.39 14.83
C VAL A 115 -25.12 6.01 14.18
N LYS A 116 -24.88 4.71 14.06
CA LYS A 116 -23.70 4.16 13.39
C LYS A 116 -23.84 4.35 11.89
N ILE A 117 -23.12 5.33 11.35
CA ILE A 117 -22.96 5.50 9.91
C ILE A 117 -21.82 4.60 9.47
N PRO A 118 -22.00 3.72 8.46
CA PRO A 118 -20.87 2.99 7.91
C PRO A 118 -19.96 3.98 7.16
N PRO A 119 -18.73 4.26 7.62
CA PRO A 119 -17.82 5.10 6.86
C PRO A 119 -17.47 4.43 5.53
N ILE A 120 -17.25 5.27 4.54
CA ILE A 120 -16.87 4.85 3.19
C ILE A 120 -15.46 4.23 3.26
N ASP A 121 -15.33 2.98 2.83
CA ASP A 121 -14.04 2.28 2.85
C ASP A 121 -13.02 3.01 1.96
N ASN A 122 -11.85 3.28 2.53
CA ASN A 122 -10.74 3.99 1.90
C ASN A 122 -11.11 5.33 1.22
N PHE A 123 -12.08 6.06 1.77
CA PHE A 123 -12.64 7.27 1.15
C PHE A 123 -11.62 8.37 0.82
N VAL A 124 -10.48 8.44 1.53
CA VAL A 124 -9.41 9.41 1.25
C VAL A 124 -8.83 9.25 -0.16
N ASN A 125 -8.96 8.06 -0.77
CA ASN A 125 -8.51 7.84 -2.14
C ASN A 125 -9.48 8.39 -3.19
N ARG A 126 -10.61 8.99 -2.78
CA ARG A 126 -11.58 9.61 -3.68
C ARG A 126 -11.65 11.11 -3.40
N LYS A 127 -11.00 11.91 -4.26
CA LYS A 127 -10.87 13.36 -4.10
C LYS A 127 -12.18 14.09 -3.76
N ALA A 128 -13.24 13.79 -4.51
CA ALA A 128 -14.55 14.39 -4.27
C ALA A 128 -15.13 14.09 -2.87
N HIS A 129 -14.86 12.90 -2.31
CA HIS A 129 -15.39 12.52 -1.01
C HIS A 129 -14.60 13.15 0.13
N TYR A 130 -13.28 13.03 0.12
CA TYR A 130 -12.49 13.52 1.25
C TYR A 130 -12.44 15.06 1.29
N LEU A 131 -12.38 15.75 0.13
CA LEU A 131 -12.48 17.21 0.12
C LEU A 131 -13.83 17.69 0.63
N LYS A 132 -14.92 16.97 0.34
CA LYS A 132 -16.22 17.29 0.93
C LYS A 132 -16.15 17.21 2.46
N TYR A 133 -15.55 16.17 3.01
CA TYR A 133 -15.39 16.05 4.47
C TYR A 133 -14.47 17.13 5.07
N LEU A 134 -13.34 17.42 4.42
CA LEU A 134 -12.38 18.40 4.94
C LEU A 134 -12.87 19.84 4.81
N LEU A 135 -13.61 20.17 3.75
CA LEU A 135 -13.96 21.54 3.41
C LEU A 135 -15.42 21.91 3.67
N ASN A 136 -16.36 20.95 3.57
CA ASN A 136 -17.79 21.27 3.50
C ASN A 136 -18.62 20.69 4.66
N ASP A 137 -18.20 19.57 5.25
CA ASP A 137 -18.97 18.93 6.32
C ASP A 137 -18.54 19.47 7.69
N LEU A 138 -19.50 20.03 8.44
CA LEU A 138 -19.27 20.52 9.81
C LEU A 138 -18.97 19.37 10.81
N GLN A 139 -19.31 18.13 10.44
CA GLN A 139 -19.09 16.95 11.26
C GLN A 139 -18.13 16.00 10.54
N VAL A 140 -16.85 16.10 10.90
CA VAL A 140 -15.83 15.16 10.45
C VAL A 140 -15.82 13.95 11.40
N PRO A 141 -15.70 12.70 10.91
CA PRO A 141 -15.49 11.55 11.76
C PRO A 141 -14.28 11.77 12.69
N LYS A 142 -14.50 11.61 14.00
CA LYS A 142 -13.45 11.83 15.01
C LYS A 142 -12.24 10.92 14.82
N VAL A 143 -12.47 9.68 14.39
CA VAL A 143 -11.43 8.72 14.05
C VAL A 143 -11.67 8.19 12.65
N THR A 144 -10.68 8.40 11.80
CA THR A 144 -10.73 8.04 10.39
C THR A 144 -9.56 7.14 10.06
N ALA A 145 -9.79 6.03 9.34
CA ALA A 145 -8.71 5.14 8.91
C ALA A 145 -8.82 4.78 7.43
N SER A 146 -7.70 4.82 6.70
CA SER A 146 -7.68 4.48 5.27
C SER A 146 -6.35 3.89 4.79
N HIS A 147 -6.43 2.88 3.91
CA HIS A 147 -5.27 2.54 3.09
C HIS A 147 -4.97 3.69 2.13
N LEU A 148 -3.69 3.86 1.82
CA LEU A 148 -3.26 4.74 0.75
C LEU A 148 -2.96 3.92 -0.52
N TYR A 149 -3.50 4.35 -1.66
CA TYR A 149 -3.19 3.75 -2.96
C TYR A 149 -2.29 4.64 -3.82
N SER A 150 -2.08 5.88 -3.39
CA SER A 150 -1.16 6.87 -3.96
C SER A 150 -0.68 7.80 -2.83
N PRO A 151 0.37 8.60 -3.05
CA PRO A 151 0.83 9.57 -2.04
C PRO A 151 -0.13 10.77 -1.88
N THR A 152 -0.87 11.09 -2.92
CA THR A 152 -1.68 12.32 -3.02
C THR A 152 -2.68 12.50 -1.87
N PRO A 153 -3.45 11.50 -1.41
CA PRO A 153 -4.35 11.68 -0.28
C PRO A 153 -3.64 12.06 1.03
N LEU A 154 -2.44 11.53 1.27
CA LEU A 154 -1.64 11.89 2.45
C LEU A 154 -1.10 13.31 2.32
N GLU A 155 -0.52 13.63 1.16
CA GLU A 155 -0.04 14.97 0.81
C GLU A 155 -1.13 16.03 1.03
N GLU A 156 -2.30 15.85 0.40
CA GLU A 156 -3.41 16.78 0.48
C GLU A 156 -4.00 16.86 1.91
N SER A 157 -4.02 15.75 2.67
CA SER A 157 -4.51 15.77 4.05
C SER A 157 -3.57 16.55 4.98
N VAL A 158 -2.25 16.36 4.85
CA VAL A 158 -1.26 17.14 5.61
C VAL A 158 -1.43 18.63 5.27
N ARG A 159 -1.45 18.97 3.98
CA ARG A 159 -1.53 20.36 3.50
C ARG A 159 -2.78 21.11 3.94
N TYR A 160 -3.95 20.46 3.92
CA TYR A 160 -5.24 21.15 4.09
C TYR A 160 -5.93 20.93 5.45
N SER A 161 -5.36 20.11 6.33
CA SER A 161 -5.94 19.88 7.66
C SER A 161 -5.74 21.05 8.61
N SER A 162 -6.55 21.09 9.68
CA SER A 162 -6.33 22.03 10.78
C SER A 162 -5.12 21.60 11.63
N ARG A 163 -4.45 22.57 12.26
CA ARG A 163 -3.31 22.31 13.17
C ARG A 163 -3.65 21.42 14.37
N ASP A 164 -4.92 21.36 14.75
CA ASP A 164 -5.37 20.50 15.83
C ASP A 164 -5.49 19.03 15.43
N THR A 165 -5.43 18.71 14.13
CA THR A 165 -5.59 17.34 13.62
C THR A 165 -4.41 16.46 14.00
N VAL A 166 -4.71 15.24 14.48
CA VAL A 166 -3.68 14.22 14.75
C VAL A 166 -3.59 13.27 13.55
N PHE A 167 -2.38 13.06 13.07
CA PHE A 167 -2.08 12.11 12.02
C PHE A 167 -1.30 10.93 12.58
N ILE A 168 -1.73 9.73 12.19
CA ILE A 168 -1.06 8.48 12.54
C ILE A 168 -0.78 7.73 11.23
N TYR A 169 0.48 7.54 10.90
CA TYR A 169 0.91 6.70 9.80
C TYR A 169 1.37 5.34 10.34
N ILE A 170 0.60 4.28 10.07
CA ILE A 170 0.98 2.92 10.48
C ILE A 170 2.10 2.41 9.58
N TYR A 171 3.24 2.13 10.20
CA TYR A 171 4.43 1.61 9.56
C TYR A 171 4.54 0.09 9.74
N ARG A 172 5.01 -0.59 8.70
CA ARG A 172 5.44 -1.99 8.74
C ARG A 172 6.68 -2.10 7.87
N LYS A 173 7.71 -2.82 8.35
CA LYS A 173 8.92 -3.13 7.57
C LYS A 173 8.55 -3.56 6.16
N GLU A 174 9.14 -2.89 5.18
CA GLU A 174 8.71 -2.98 3.78
C GLU A 174 8.92 -4.39 3.21
N THR A 175 9.96 -5.11 3.66
CA THR A 175 10.17 -6.54 3.43
C THR A 175 8.97 -7.38 3.86
N ASP A 176 8.61 -7.30 5.14
CA ASP A 176 7.54 -8.12 5.73
C ASP A 176 6.19 -7.79 5.10
N ARG A 177 5.98 -6.50 4.80
CA ARG A 177 4.81 -6.00 4.09
C ARG A 177 4.72 -6.61 2.70
N LEU A 178 5.82 -6.59 1.94
CA LEU A 178 5.90 -7.16 0.60
C LEU A 178 5.59 -8.66 0.62
N MET A 179 6.25 -9.43 1.49
CA MET A 179 6.03 -10.88 1.57
C MET A 179 4.59 -11.22 1.97
N SER A 180 4.00 -10.43 2.88
CA SER A 180 2.57 -10.50 3.21
C SER A 180 1.68 -10.19 2.00
N GLY A 181 2.06 -9.22 1.16
CA GLY A 181 1.40 -8.90 -0.10
C GLY A 181 1.45 -10.04 -1.10
N ILE A 182 2.61 -10.69 -1.27
CA ILE A 182 2.79 -11.85 -2.16
C ILE A 182 1.86 -12.99 -1.74
N ARG A 183 1.85 -13.36 -0.44
CA ARG A 183 0.94 -14.37 0.10
C ARG A 183 -0.52 -14.03 -0.14
N GLN A 184 -0.90 -12.76 0.01
CA GLN A 184 -2.26 -12.32 -0.26
C GLN A 184 -2.63 -12.47 -1.74
N MET A 185 -1.70 -12.17 -2.63
CA MET A 185 -1.93 -12.32 -4.06
C MET A 185 -2.03 -13.79 -4.47
N ALA A 186 -1.26 -14.69 -3.87
CA ALA A 186 -1.46 -16.12 -4.04
C ALA A 186 -2.87 -16.55 -3.58
N SER A 187 -3.28 -16.15 -2.37
CA SER A 187 -4.63 -16.40 -1.85
C SER A 187 -5.74 -15.86 -2.78
N HIS A 188 -5.55 -14.67 -3.36
CA HIS A 188 -6.50 -14.08 -4.29
C HIS A 188 -6.57 -14.82 -5.63
N THR A 189 -5.43 -15.22 -6.18
CA THR A 189 -5.36 -16.01 -7.42
C THR A 189 -5.97 -17.40 -7.22
N CYS A 190 -5.79 -17.97 -6.03
CA CYS A 190 -6.27 -19.29 -5.63
C CYS A 190 -7.68 -19.28 -5.03
N THR A 191 -8.50 -18.25 -5.28
CA THR A 191 -9.89 -18.23 -4.79
C THR A 191 -10.79 -19.13 -5.64
N ASP A 192 -11.68 -19.87 -4.99
CA ASP A 192 -12.69 -20.71 -5.67
C ASP A 192 -13.98 -19.92 -5.95
N ASN A 193 -13.99 -18.60 -5.66
CA ASN A 193 -15.18 -17.75 -5.75
C ASN A 193 -15.10 -16.76 -6.94
N PRO A 194 -15.78 -17.06 -8.07
CA PRO A 194 -15.85 -16.20 -9.27
C PRO A 194 -16.27 -14.77 -9.01
N GLN A 195 -17.24 -14.57 -8.12
CA GLN A 195 -17.77 -13.23 -7.85
C GLN A 195 -16.78 -12.40 -7.05
N LEU A 196 -16.15 -13.00 -6.03
CA LEU A 196 -15.11 -12.33 -5.25
C LEU A 196 -13.94 -11.90 -6.16
N TYR A 197 -13.59 -12.76 -7.11
CA TYR A 197 -12.51 -12.48 -8.03
C TYR A 197 -12.84 -11.37 -9.02
N LYS A 198 -13.98 -11.47 -9.72
CA LYS A 198 -14.44 -10.45 -10.66
C LYS A 198 -14.57 -9.09 -10.00
N SER A 199 -15.07 -9.03 -8.76
CA SER A 199 -15.18 -7.78 -8.00
C SER A 199 -13.83 -7.12 -7.69
N ARG A 200 -12.76 -7.91 -7.53
CA ARG A 200 -11.42 -7.41 -7.16
C ARG A 200 -10.55 -7.06 -8.36
N PHE A 201 -10.76 -7.75 -9.48
CA PHE A 201 -9.83 -7.70 -10.62
C PHE A 201 -10.48 -7.28 -11.93
N GLY A 202 -11.81 -7.23 -12.03
CA GLY A 202 -12.51 -6.86 -13.26
C GLY A 202 -12.46 -7.90 -14.38
N GLU A 203 -11.82 -9.05 -14.14
CA GLU A 203 -11.64 -10.13 -15.12
C GLU A 203 -12.36 -11.43 -14.67
N PRO A 204 -12.76 -12.32 -15.62
CA PRO A 204 -13.20 -13.68 -15.30
C PRO A 204 -12.13 -14.49 -14.55
N ILE A 205 -12.56 -15.51 -13.79
CA ILE A 205 -11.62 -16.38 -13.05
C ILE A 205 -10.78 -17.21 -14.01
N GLU A 206 -11.43 -17.85 -14.98
CA GLU A 206 -10.83 -18.85 -15.86
C GLU A 206 -9.63 -18.25 -16.59
N THR A 207 -9.82 -17.07 -17.18
CA THR A 207 -8.79 -16.35 -17.95
C THR A 207 -7.52 -16.07 -17.15
N ARG A 208 -7.65 -15.88 -15.84
CA ARG A 208 -6.54 -15.47 -15.00
C ARG A 208 -5.97 -16.63 -14.18
N GLN A 209 -6.76 -17.63 -13.79
CA GLN A 209 -6.22 -18.92 -13.35
C GLN A 209 -5.37 -19.54 -14.45
N GLU A 210 -5.84 -19.52 -15.70
CA GLU A 210 -5.04 -19.89 -16.88
C GLU A 210 -3.79 -19.03 -17.01
N ALA A 211 -3.91 -17.70 -16.87
CA ALA A 211 -2.76 -16.80 -16.95
C ALA A 211 -1.69 -17.02 -15.86
N PHE A 212 -2.06 -17.65 -14.74
CA PHE A 212 -1.16 -18.02 -13.66
C PHE A 212 -0.82 -19.52 -13.63
N GLY A 213 -1.35 -20.32 -14.56
CA GLY A 213 -1.26 -21.79 -14.50
C GLY A 213 -1.76 -22.35 -13.17
N ALA A 214 -2.77 -21.70 -12.58
CA ALA A 214 -3.30 -22.04 -11.27
C ALA A 214 -4.08 -23.35 -11.33
N ASN A 215 -3.73 -24.30 -10.46
CA ASN A 215 -4.44 -25.57 -10.31
C ASN A 215 -4.76 -25.79 -8.82
N ILE A 216 -6.05 -25.94 -8.52
CA ILE A 216 -6.55 -26.10 -7.15
C ILE A 216 -6.95 -27.55 -6.93
N THR A 217 -6.31 -28.18 -5.94
CA THR A 217 -6.58 -29.56 -5.51
C THR A 217 -6.98 -29.55 -4.04
N ARG A 218 -7.76 -30.55 -3.62
CA ARG A 218 -8.13 -30.74 -2.21
C ARG A 218 -7.70 -32.12 -1.78
N ILE A 219 -6.78 -32.20 -0.82
CA ILE A 219 -6.26 -33.44 -0.26
C ILE A 219 -6.52 -33.42 1.24
N ASN A 220 -7.25 -34.40 1.77
CA ASN A 220 -7.56 -34.51 3.21
C ASN A 220 -8.11 -33.20 3.81
N ASN A 221 -9.11 -32.59 3.15
CA ASN A 221 -9.70 -31.29 3.51
C ASN A 221 -8.74 -30.09 3.52
N THR A 222 -7.49 -30.26 3.11
CA THR A 222 -6.54 -29.17 2.91
C THR A 222 -6.61 -28.73 1.45
N LYS A 223 -6.84 -27.44 1.22
CA LYS A 223 -6.87 -26.88 -0.13
C LYS A 223 -5.44 -26.54 -0.55
N THR A 224 -4.94 -27.23 -1.56
CA THR A 224 -3.62 -26.98 -2.14
C THR A 224 -3.78 -26.31 -3.49
N CYS A 225 -3.30 -25.08 -3.63
CA CYS A 225 -3.28 -24.36 -4.89
C CYS A 225 -1.85 -24.31 -5.43
N THR A 226 -1.65 -24.79 -6.65
CA THR A 226 -0.37 -24.73 -7.36
C THR A 226 -0.41 -23.58 -8.37
N LEU A 227 0.58 -22.70 -8.34
CA LEU A 227 0.74 -21.59 -9.30
C LEU A 227 2.00 -21.81 -10.15
N ASN A 228 2.01 -21.42 -11.41
CA ASN A 228 3.24 -21.36 -12.20
C ASN A 228 4.13 -20.21 -11.68
N GLU A 229 5.35 -20.54 -11.25
CA GLU A 229 6.28 -19.57 -10.65
C GLU A 229 6.54 -18.38 -11.58
N GLU A 230 6.92 -18.63 -12.82
CA GLU A 230 7.28 -17.61 -13.80
C GLU A 230 6.14 -16.62 -14.06
N SER A 231 4.93 -17.14 -14.25
CA SER A 231 3.73 -16.33 -14.45
C SER A 231 3.39 -15.53 -13.19
N PHE A 232 3.53 -16.13 -12.01
CA PHE A 232 3.28 -15.44 -10.75
C PHE A 232 4.28 -14.32 -10.50
N VAL A 233 5.58 -14.58 -10.67
CA VAL A 233 6.65 -13.58 -10.54
C VAL A 233 6.44 -12.43 -11.52
N THR A 234 6.25 -12.72 -12.80
CA THR A 234 6.17 -11.68 -13.85
C THR A 234 4.91 -10.83 -13.77
N ARG A 235 3.77 -11.42 -13.39
CA ARG A 235 2.48 -10.70 -13.38
C ARG A 235 2.14 -10.07 -12.03
N VAL A 236 2.62 -10.62 -10.91
CA VAL A 236 2.31 -10.11 -9.57
C VAL A 236 3.49 -9.35 -8.98
N ILE A 237 4.65 -10.00 -8.88
CA ILE A 237 5.79 -9.47 -8.13
C ILE A 237 6.46 -8.34 -8.92
N GLN A 238 6.91 -8.62 -10.15
CA GLN A 238 7.63 -7.64 -10.99
C GLN A 238 6.76 -6.43 -11.33
N LYS A 239 5.49 -6.66 -11.69
CA LYS A 239 4.53 -5.58 -11.98
C LYS A 239 4.02 -4.87 -10.72
N ARG A 240 4.40 -5.33 -9.53
CA ARG A 240 3.94 -4.81 -8.24
C ARG A 240 2.41 -4.67 -8.18
N ALA A 241 1.71 -5.69 -8.64
CA ALA A 241 0.26 -5.61 -8.81
C ALA A 241 -0.46 -5.54 -7.44
N HIS A 242 -1.44 -4.64 -7.33
CA HIS A 242 -2.32 -4.51 -6.16
C HIS A 242 -1.55 -4.36 -4.84
N GLU A 243 -1.83 -5.22 -3.85
CA GLU A 243 -1.25 -5.22 -2.50
C GLU A 243 0.29 -5.23 -2.49
N VAL A 244 0.93 -5.70 -3.56
CA VAL A 244 2.40 -5.71 -3.71
C VAL A 244 2.94 -4.29 -3.94
N GLY A 245 2.23 -3.45 -4.70
CA GLY A 245 2.71 -2.14 -5.13
C GLY A 245 2.43 -0.98 -4.20
N PHE A 246 1.48 -1.12 -3.28
CA PHE A 246 1.12 -0.07 -2.31
C PHE A 246 2.07 -0.07 -1.10
N SER A 247 3.34 0.26 -1.39
CA SER A 247 4.48 0.27 -0.47
C SER A 247 4.62 1.59 0.31
N VAL A 248 5.36 1.58 1.41
CA VAL A 248 5.67 2.83 2.14
C VAL A 248 6.45 3.81 1.26
N PRO A 249 7.50 3.41 0.51
CA PRO A 249 8.24 4.35 -0.34
C PRO A 249 7.42 4.97 -1.48
N SER A 250 6.35 4.30 -1.93
CA SER A 250 5.42 4.89 -2.90
C SER A 250 4.44 5.89 -2.30
N GLN A 251 4.32 5.94 -0.98
CA GLN A 251 3.38 6.81 -0.24
C GLN A 251 4.11 7.96 0.44
N LEU A 252 5.24 7.70 1.10
CA LEU A 252 6.10 8.71 1.71
C LEU A 252 7.09 9.23 0.66
N THR A 253 6.56 9.87 -0.38
CA THR A 253 7.35 10.48 -1.45
C THR A 253 8.03 11.76 -0.98
N CYS A 254 8.96 12.28 -1.79
CA CYS A 254 9.62 13.55 -1.51
C CYS A 254 8.62 14.70 -1.34
N ASN A 255 7.50 14.71 -2.07
CA ASN A 255 6.45 15.71 -1.89
C ASN A 255 5.79 15.61 -0.53
N VAL A 256 5.41 14.41 -0.08
CA VAL A 256 4.83 14.21 1.26
C VAL A 256 5.81 14.67 2.34
N TRP A 257 7.10 14.37 2.18
CA TRP A 257 8.12 14.87 3.10
C TRP A 257 8.24 16.39 3.08
N SER A 258 8.15 17.04 1.90
CA SER A 258 8.13 18.50 1.78
C SER A 258 6.92 19.08 2.52
N GLU A 259 5.73 18.51 2.33
CA GLU A 259 4.53 18.98 3.03
C GLU A 259 4.65 18.82 4.55
N LEU A 260 5.21 17.71 5.03
CA LEU A 260 5.47 17.50 6.45
C LEU A 260 6.52 18.48 7.02
N GLU A 261 7.41 19.00 6.19
CA GLU A 261 8.41 20.00 6.57
C GLU A 261 7.83 21.42 6.54
N GLU A 262 7.02 21.74 5.54
CA GLU A 262 6.51 23.10 5.30
C GLU A 262 5.22 23.41 6.07
N THR A 263 4.33 22.43 6.18
CA THR A 263 2.98 22.57 6.73
C THR A 263 2.64 21.47 7.73
N GLY A 264 3.62 20.63 8.06
CA GLY A 264 3.44 19.46 8.89
C GLY A 264 2.73 19.80 10.19
N PRO A 265 1.73 19.00 10.59
CA PRO A 265 1.06 19.22 11.86
C PRO A 265 2.02 18.88 13.00
N ASP A 266 1.92 19.62 14.11
CA ASP A 266 2.67 19.36 15.35
C ASP A 266 2.42 17.94 15.90
N ARG A 267 1.38 17.27 15.40
CA ARG A 267 0.88 15.96 15.83
C ARG A 267 0.86 14.95 14.69
N PHE A 268 2.02 14.68 14.11
CA PHE A 268 2.20 13.57 13.18
C PHE A 268 3.00 12.44 13.84
N PHE A 269 2.44 11.23 13.84
CA PHE A 269 3.04 10.05 14.46
C PHE A 269 3.21 8.93 13.44
N PHE A 270 4.39 8.31 13.43
CA PHE A 270 4.59 7.01 12.82
C PHE A 270 4.40 5.95 13.90
N VAL A 271 3.61 4.91 13.61
CA VAL A 271 3.34 3.85 14.60
C VAL A 271 3.61 2.48 13.99
N HIS A 272 4.44 1.69 14.66
CA HIS A 272 4.74 0.34 14.23
C HIS A 272 3.47 -0.52 14.33
N TYR A 273 3.20 -1.36 13.33
CA TYR A 273 1.94 -2.10 13.25
C TYR A 273 1.69 -3.04 14.45
N SER A 274 2.72 -3.42 15.22
CA SER A 274 2.54 -4.20 16.45
C SER A 274 1.87 -3.42 17.58
N ALA A 275 1.99 -2.09 17.58
CA ALA A 275 1.37 -1.21 18.58
C ALA A 275 -0.10 -0.88 18.25
N LEU A 276 -0.70 -1.50 17.23
CA LEU A 276 -2.07 -1.22 16.80
C LEU A 276 -3.12 -1.45 17.89
N ASP A 277 -2.92 -2.40 18.79
CA ASP A 277 -3.87 -2.63 19.89
C ASP A 277 -3.80 -1.52 20.94
N GLU A 278 -2.62 -0.99 21.21
CA GLU A 278 -2.41 0.15 22.11
C GLU A 278 -3.00 1.43 21.51
N VAL A 279 -2.77 1.68 20.22
CA VAL A 279 -3.41 2.79 19.49
C VAL A 279 -4.94 2.68 19.59
N GLN A 280 -5.50 1.49 19.37
CA GLN A 280 -6.94 1.27 19.46
C GLN A 280 -7.47 1.48 20.89
N ALA A 281 -6.76 0.98 21.90
CA ALA A 281 -7.13 1.19 23.30
C ALA A 281 -7.11 2.68 23.68
N THR A 282 -6.11 3.42 23.22
CA THR A 282 -5.99 4.87 23.45
C THR A 282 -7.11 5.62 22.74
N LEU A 283 -7.39 5.31 21.48
CA LEU A 283 -8.51 5.93 20.76
C LEU A 283 -9.86 5.57 21.39
N ALA A 284 -10.01 4.34 21.87
CA ALA A 284 -11.24 3.89 22.53
C ALA A 284 -11.51 4.67 23.81
N SER A 285 -10.51 4.84 24.69
CA SER A 285 -10.70 5.56 25.97
C SER A 285 -11.17 7.00 25.77
N HIS A 286 -10.77 7.64 24.67
CA HIS A 286 -11.10 9.03 24.37
C HIS A 286 -12.35 9.22 23.51
N TYR A 287 -12.56 8.37 22.49
CA TYR A 287 -13.61 8.60 21.49
C TYR A 287 -14.77 7.61 21.57
N CYS A 288 -14.52 6.37 22.00
CA CYS A 288 -15.50 5.29 21.95
C CYS A 288 -15.24 4.22 23.03
N PRO A 289 -15.51 4.52 24.32
CA PRO A 289 -15.08 3.68 25.45
C PRO A 289 -15.63 2.25 25.45
N ASN A 290 -16.71 2.00 24.71
CA ASN A 290 -17.34 0.69 24.58
C ASN A 290 -16.73 -0.20 23.48
N VAL A 291 -15.69 0.28 22.77
CA VAL A 291 -15.06 -0.43 21.66
C VAL A 291 -13.66 -0.89 22.09
N GLY A 292 -13.49 -2.18 22.33
CA GLY A 292 -12.16 -2.76 22.57
C GLY A 292 -11.32 -2.91 21.28
N PRO A 293 -10.03 -3.27 21.41
CA PRO A 293 -9.18 -3.58 20.25
C PRO A 293 -9.80 -4.65 19.36
N ILE A 294 -9.80 -4.39 18.05
CA ILE A 294 -10.37 -5.26 17.03
C ILE A 294 -9.24 -5.85 16.20
N ARG A 295 -9.05 -7.15 16.31
CA ARG A 295 -8.14 -7.89 15.45
C ARG A 295 -8.94 -8.55 14.31
N THR A 296 -8.72 -8.12 13.07
CA THR A 296 -9.29 -8.77 11.87
C THR A 296 -8.20 -9.18 10.91
N ASN A 297 -8.44 -10.28 10.18
CA ASN A 297 -7.47 -10.83 9.23
C ASN A 297 -6.08 -11.05 9.87
N VAL A 298 -6.05 -11.33 11.18
CA VAL A 298 -4.85 -11.88 11.82
C VAL A 298 -4.49 -13.11 11.02
N ALA A 299 -3.20 -13.29 10.74
CA ALA A 299 -2.67 -14.45 10.03
C ALA A 299 -2.88 -15.74 10.86
N GLY A 300 -4.13 -16.10 11.14
CA GLY A 300 -4.50 -17.41 11.62
C GLY A 300 -4.14 -18.42 10.56
N VAL A 301 -3.90 -19.65 11.00
CA VAL A 301 -3.58 -20.79 10.13
C VAL A 301 -4.69 -20.88 9.09
N LYS A 302 -4.36 -20.48 7.85
CA LYS A 302 -5.25 -20.71 6.73
C LYS A 302 -5.12 -22.20 6.40
N PRO A 303 -6.22 -22.95 6.24
CA PRO A 303 -6.17 -24.36 5.82
C PRO A 303 -5.74 -24.52 4.35
N GLU A 304 -5.20 -23.45 3.74
CA GLU A 304 -4.80 -23.40 2.35
C GLU A 304 -3.28 -23.45 2.27
N ARG A 305 -2.74 -24.36 1.45
CA ARG A 305 -1.33 -24.41 1.08
C ARG A 305 -1.16 -23.86 -0.33
N TYR A 306 -0.17 -23.00 -0.52
CA TYR A 306 0.17 -22.47 -1.83
C TYR A 306 1.50 -23.07 -2.27
N MET A 307 1.50 -23.72 -3.42
CA MET A 307 2.68 -24.32 -4.03
C MET A 307 3.05 -23.55 -5.28
N LEU A 308 4.33 -23.40 -5.55
CA LEU A 308 4.86 -22.88 -6.80
C LEU A 308 5.41 -24.04 -7.64
N ARG A 309 4.93 -24.14 -8.88
CA ARG A 309 5.47 -25.03 -9.90
C ARG A 309 6.63 -24.33 -10.59
N MET A 310 7.81 -24.86 -10.36
CA MET A 310 9.06 -24.40 -10.94
C MET A 310 9.18 -24.86 -12.40
N ARG A 311 10.12 -24.28 -13.16
CA ARG A 311 10.36 -24.66 -14.58
C ARG A 311 10.72 -26.15 -14.75
N ASN A 312 11.45 -26.73 -13.80
CA ASN A 312 11.78 -28.15 -13.76
C ASN A 312 10.62 -29.05 -13.27
N GLN A 313 9.40 -28.51 -13.18
CA GLN A 313 8.18 -29.16 -12.68
C GLN A 313 8.17 -29.55 -11.19
N SER A 314 9.23 -29.24 -10.43
CA SER A 314 9.20 -29.41 -8.97
C SER A 314 8.17 -28.46 -8.34
N LEU A 315 7.62 -28.90 -7.21
CA LEU A 315 6.68 -28.11 -6.40
C LEU A 315 7.41 -27.64 -5.15
N VAL A 316 7.39 -26.34 -4.91
CA VAL A 316 7.99 -25.71 -3.72
C VAL A 316 6.88 -25.00 -2.95
N ASP A 317 6.87 -25.12 -1.62
CA ASP A 317 5.92 -24.36 -0.81
C ASP A 317 6.19 -22.85 -0.97
N LEU A 318 5.13 -22.05 -1.08
CA LEU A 318 5.27 -20.60 -1.30
C LEU A 318 6.08 -19.94 -0.17
N ASP A 319 5.90 -20.38 1.07
CA ASP A 319 6.62 -19.81 2.20
C ASP A 319 8.12 -20.12 2.13
N ASP A 320 8.47 -21.37 1.79
CA ASP A 320 9.87 -21.78 1.58
C ASP A 320 10.51 -21.01 0.41
N TRP A 321 9.76 -20.85 -0.69
CA TRP A 321 10.23 -20.08 -1.84
C TRP A 321 10.43 -18.61 -1.50
N ILE A 322 9.50 -18.00 -0.76
CA ILE A 322 9.60 -16.61 -0.30
C ILE A 322 10.85 -16.45 0.55
N GLU A 323 11.06 -17.32 1.53
CA GLU A 323 12.19 -17.23 2.44
C GLU A 323 13.52 -17.34 1.68
N ALA A 324 13.63 -18.28 0.74
CA ALA A 324 14.82 -18.46 -0.08
C ALA A 324 15.08 -17.31 -1.08
N LYS A 325 14.04 -16.56 -1.48
CA LYS A 325 14.13 -15.52 -2.52
C LYS A 325 13.95 -14.09 -2.01
N LYS A 326 13.63 -13.86 -0.74
CA LYS A 326 13.27 -12.52 -0.22
C LYS A 326 14.29 -11.44 -0.56
N ASP A 327 15.58 -11.68 -0.35
CA ASP A 327 16.64 -10.70 -0.62
C ASP A 327 16.79 -10.41 -2.11
N HIS A 328 16.66 -11.45 -2.95
CA HIS A 328 16.68 -11.30 -4.40
C HIS A 328 15.47 -10.51 -4.91
N ILE A 329 14.30 -10.72 -4.32
CA ILE A 329 13.08 -9.97 -4.64
C ILE A 329 13.27 -8.50 -4.26
N GLU A 330 13.80 -8.22 -3.08
CA GLU A 330 14.07 -6.84 -2.65
C GLU A 330 15.04 -6.12 -3.60
N PHE A 331 16.14 -6.81 -3.94
CA PHE A 331 17.13 -6.31 -4.87
C PHE A 331 16.52 -6.05 -6.25
N ALA A 332 15.80 -7.03 -6.81
CA ALA A 332 15.18 -6.92 -8.12
C ALA A 332 14.12 -5.81 -8.17
N LEU A 333 13.42 -5.59 -7.06
CA LEU A 333 12.47 -4.49 -6.91
C LEU A 333 13.16 -3.18 -6.49
N GLN A 334 14.47 -3.11 -6.36
CA GLN A 334 15.21 -1.89 -5.97
C GLN A 334 14.71 -1.26 -4.66
N MET A 335 14.33 -2.11 -3.70
CA MET A 335 13.88 -1.70 -2.36
C MET A 335 15.08 -1.31 -1.49
N SER A 336 16.20 -2.03 -1.66
CA SER A 336 17.42 -1.92 -0.86
C SER A 336 18.35 -0.76 -1.28
N GLY A 337 17.94 0.09 -2.24
CA GLY A 337 18.56 1.40 -2.51
C GLY A 337 19.57 1.40 -3.65
N GLY A 338 19.67 2.52 -4.38
CA GLY A 338 20.72 2.73 -5.38
C GLY A 338 20.26 3.17 -6.78
N GLY A 339 18.97 3.11 -7.12
CA GLY A 339 18.46 3.63 -8.40
C GLY A 339 18.42 5.15 -8.42
N GLY A 340 19.31 5.78 -9.22
CA GLY A 340 19.58 7.22 -9.26
C GLY A 340 18.34 8.12 -9.33
N GLY A 341 18.32 9.16 -8.49
CA GLY A 341 17.34 10.25 -8.53
C GLY A 341 16.41 10.37 -7.31
N ALA A 342 15.99 9.25 -6.71
CA ALA A 342 15.03 9.23 -5.59
C ALA A 342 15.66 9.02 -4.19
N GLY A 343 16.96 9.28 -4.04
CA GLY A 343 17.75 8.86 -2.88
C GLY A 343 17.44 9.58 -1.56
N SER A 344 16.99 10.84 -1.59
CA SER A 344 16.80 11.63 -0.36
C SER A 344 15.57 11.21 0.45
N CYS A 345 14.39 11.10 -0.18
CA CYS A 345 13.17 10.70 0.55
C CYS A 345 13.15 9.21 0.93
N LYS A 346 13.71 8.31 0.10
CA LYS A 346 13.88 6.91 0.49
C LYS A 346 14.75 6.79 1.75
N ARG A 347 15.80 7.61 1.85
CA ARG A 347 16.64 7.69 3.05
C ARG A 347 15.85 8.19 4.26
N LYS A 348 15.03 9.25 4.11
CA LYS A 348 14.13 9.71 5.19
C LYS A 348 13.20 8.60 5.68
N THR A 349 12.58 7.85 4.77
CA THR A 349 11.74 6.70 5.14
C THR A 349 12.52 5.61 5.89
N ARG A 350 13.78 5.37 5.55
CA ARG A 350 14.63 4.44 6.33
C ARG A 350 14.97 4.98 7.70
N VAL A 351 15.21 6.28 7.83
CA VAL A 351 15.44 6.90 9.15
C VAL A 351 14.19 6.73 10.04
N VAL A 352 12.99 6.85 9.48
CA VAL A 352 11.74 6.51 10.20
C VAL A 352 11.77 5.04 10.64
N GLU A 353 12.13 4.13 9.74
CA GLU A 353 12.22 2.70 10.03
C GLU A 353 13.20 2.43 11.19
N ASP A 354 14.44 2.91 11.09
CA ASP A 354 15.46 2.68 12.11
C ASP A 354 15.04 3.27 13.48
N ASN A 355 14.44 4.47 13.47
CA ASN A 355 14.00 5.13 14.70
C ASN A 355 12.77 4.45 15.31
N ILE A 356 11.76 4.09 14.52
CA ILE A 356 10.53 3.47 15.06
C ILE A 356 10.80 2.09 15.65
N PHE A 357 11.73 1.33 15.06
CA PHE A 357 12.19 0.06 15.62
C PHE A 357 13.09 0.23 16.85
N GLY A 358 13.65 1.43 17.06
CA GLY A 358 14.41 1.79 18.26
C GLY A 358 13.56 2.30 19.43
N CYS A 359 12.27 2.60 19.20
CA CYS A 359 11.36 3.03 20.27
C CYS A 359 10.69 1.83 20.94
N ASP A 360 10.77 1.72 22.27
CA ASP A 360 10.16 0.61 23.02
C ASP A 360 8.62 0.53 22.83
N SER A 361 7.96 1.69 22.71
CA SER A 361 6.52 1.80 22.42
C SER A 361 6.17 1.47 20.95
N GLY A 362 7.15 1.50 20.05
CA GLY A 362 6.93 1.49 18.60
C GLY A 362 6.20 2.74 18.09
N ILE A 363 6.20 3.85 18.84
CA ILE A 363 5.57 5.12 18.47
C ILE A 363 6.65 6.18 18.31
N LEU A 364 6.67 6.82 17.13
CA LEU A 364 7.62 7.86 16.77
C LEU A 364 6.88 9.13 16.38
N GLN A 365 7.09 10.21 17.12
CA GLN A 365 6.57 11.54 16.79
C GLN A 365 7.48 12.26 15.81
N TRP A 366 6.89 12.91 14.81
CA TRP A 366 7.54 13.89 13.95
C TRP A 366 7.30 15.30 14.47
N ILE A 367 8.38 16.07 14.61
CA ILE A 367 8.35 17.47 15.02
C ILE A 367 8.74 18.35 13.83
N PRO A 368 7.81 19.17 13.27
CA PRO A 368 8.14 20.14 12.24
C PRO A 368 9.09 21.22 12.80
N ARG A 369 9.86 21.86 11.90
CA ARG A 369 10.84 22.91 12.29
C ARG A 369 10.23 24.29 12.41
#